data_AF-A0A5E7ST60-F1
#
_entry.id   AF-A0A5E7ST60-F1
#
_cell.length_a   1.000
_cell.length_b   1.000
_cell.length_c   1.000
_cell.angle_alpha   90.00
_cell.angle_beta   90.00
_cell.angle_gamma   90.00
#
_symmetry.space_group_name_H-M   'P 1'
#
loop_
_entity.id
_entity.type
_entity.pdbx_description
1 polymer ?
#
loop_
_entity_poly.entity_id
_entity_poly.type
_entity_poly.pdbx_seq_one_letter_code
_entity_poly.pdbx_strand_id
1 'polypeptide(L)' 'MAHSLQYHIVESVRAIEIEAERLLDVVDSLKEAGNEELASVVLAQVQKLLEAAIALRIAAAERSCGIG' A
#
# COMPACT_ATOMS: atom_id res chain seq x y z
N MET A 1 -3.60 12.72 -24.20
CA MET A 1 -2.39 11.91 -23.95
C MET A 1 -2.86 10.66 -23.22
N ALA A 2 -2.75 9.48 -23.86
CA ALA A 2 -3.14 8.23 -23.21
C ALA A 2 -2.01 7.84 -22.25
N HIS A 3 -2.19 8.09 -20.95
CA HIS A 3 -1.29 7.58 -19.93
C HIS A 3 -1.40 6.05 -19.93
N SER A 4 -0.26 5.36 -20.02
CA SER A 4 -0.27 3.90 -20.03
C SER A 4 -0.83 3.39 -18.70
N LEU A 5 -1.56 2.28 -18.75
CA LEU A 5 -2.12 1.63 -17.55
C LEU A 5 -1.03 1.35 -16.49
N GLN A 6 0.21 1.11 -16.94
CA GLN A 6 1.38 0.92 -16.09
C GLN A 6 1.71 2.17 -15.24
N TYR A 7 1.58 3.37 -15.81
CA TYR A 7 1.77 4.62 -15.06
C TYR A 7 0.73 4.77 -13.96
N HIS A 8 -0.55 4.51 -14.27
CA HIS A 8 -1.63 4.55 -13.28
C HIS A 8 -1.44 3.53 -12.15
N ILE A 9 -0.92 2.33 -12.45
CA ILE A 9 -0.62 1.34 -11.42
C ILE A 9 0.54 1.81 -10.54
N VAL A 10 1.62 2.35 -11.12
CA VAL A 10 2.76 2.87 -10.35
C VAL A 10 2.34 4.04 -9.45
N GLU A 11 1.52 4.96 -9.94
CA GLU A 11 0.97 6.05 -9.14
C GLU A 11 0.09 5.53 -8.01
N SER A 12 -0.78 4.56 -8.29
CA SER A 12 -1.67 3.96 -7.29
C SER A 12 -0.88 3.25 -6.20
N VAL A 13 0.16 2.51 -6.56
CA VAL A 13 1.06 1.85 -5.62
C VAL A 13 1.76 2.88 -4.74
N ARG A 14 2.30 3.96 -5.33
CA ARG A 14 2.93 5.04 -4.56
C ARG A 14 1.94 5.72 -3.60
N ALA A 15 0.69 5.93 -4.01
CA ALA A 15 -0.34 6.48 -3.14
C ALA A 15 -0.63 5.57 -1.95
N ILE A 16 -0.71 4.25 -2.18
CA ILE A 16 -0.89 3.26 -1.10
C ILE A 16 0.29 3.28 -0.12
N GLU A 17 1.53 3.35 -0.62
CA GLU A 17 2.73 3.41 0.23
C GLU A 17 2.75 4.65 1.13
N ILE A 18 2.37 5.82 0.60
CA ILE A 18 2.28 7.07 1.38
C ILE A 18 1.21 6.98 2.46
N GLU A 19 0.05 6.40 2.13
CA GLU A 19 -1.03 6.24 3.11
C GLU A 19 -0.67 5.20 4.18
N ALA A 20 0.04 4.14 3.81
CA ALA A 20 0.55 3.14 4.74
C ALA A 20 1.53 3.77 5.75
N GLU A 21 2.42 4.66 5.32
CA GLU A 21 3.33 5.41 6.19
C GLU A 21 2.56 6.27 7.21
N ARG A 22 1.55 7.02 6.75
CA ARG A 22 0.70 7.85 7.63
C ARG A 22 -0.06 7.01 8.66
N LEU A 23 -0.53 5.84 8.27
CA LEU A 23 -1.21 4.93 9.19
C LEU A 23 -0.25 4.32 10.22
N LEU A 24 1.03 4.16 9.89
CA LEU A 24 2.05 3.75 10.86
C LEU A 24 2.30 4.85 11.90
N ASP A 25 2.32 6.13 11.51
CA ASP A 25 2.39 7.24 12.47
C ASP A 25 1.18 7.22 13.44
N VAL A 26 0.00 6.86 12.93
CA VAL A 26 -1.20 6.67 13.76
C VAL A 26 -1.05 5.47 14.70
N VAL A 27 -0.48 4.36 14.24
CA VAL A 27 -0.19 3.20 15.10
C VAL A 27 0.71 3.60 16.27
N ASP A 28 1.76 4.38 16.00
CA ASP A 28 2.67 4.85 17.04
C ASP A 28 1.98 5.80 18.01
N SER A 29 1.19 6.75 17.49
CA SER A 29 0.35 7.64 18.32
C SER A 29 -0.62 6.88 19.22
N LEU A 30 -1.22 5.78 18.72
CA LEU A 30 -2.13 4.93 19.48
C LEU A 30 -1.41 4.15 20.58
N LYS A 31 -0.19 3.66 20.31
CA LYS A 31 0.66 3.00 21.32
C LYS A 31 1.07 3.97 22.42
N GLU A 32 1.47 5.20 22.06
CA GLU A 32 1.81 6.24 23.03
C GLU A 32 0.62 6.62 23.91
N ALA A 33 -0.60 6.57 23.37
CA ALA A 33 -1.84 6.78 24.11
C ALA A 33 -2.28 5.56 24.94
N GLY A 34 -1.54 4.44 24.91
CA GLY A 34 -1.87 3.19 25.61
C GLY A 34 -3.01 2.38 24.97
N ASN A 35 -3.40 2.69 23.73
CA ASN A 35 -4.46 2.01 23.01
C ASN A 35 -3.92 0.89 22.11
N GLU A 36 -3.35 -0.14 22.73
CA GLU A 36 -2.65 -1.25 22.04
C GLU A 36 -3.57 -2.07 21.14
N GLU A 37 -4.83 -2.26 21.53
CA GLU A 37 -5.81 -3.01 20.73
C GLU A 37 -6.09 -2.30 19.40
N LEU A 38 -6.38 -0.99 19.45
CA LEU A 38 -6.63 -0.21 18.25
C LEU A 38 -5.36 -0.07 17.41
N ALA A 39 -4.19 0.08 18.03
CA ALA A 39 -2.90 0.09 17.33
C ALA A 39 -2.67 -1.22 16.54
N SER A 40 -2.99 -2.37 17.15
CA SER A 40 -2.90 -3.68 16.49
C SER A 40 -3.88 -3.81 15.31
N VAL A 41 -5.11 -3.34 15.48
CA VAL A 41 -6.13 -3.33 14.42
C VAL A 41 -5.72 -2.44 13.24
N VAL A 42 -5.15 -1.27 13.50
CA VAL A 42 -4.66 -0.37 12.45
C VAL A 42 -3.43 -0.98 11.76
N LEU A 43 -2.49 -1.55 12.52
CA LEU A 43 -1.32 -2.22 11.97
C LEU A 43 -1.70 -3.39 11.03
N ALA A 44 -2.71 -4.18 11.39
CA ALA A 44 -3.21 -5.26 10.53
C ALA A 44 -3.83 -4.73 9.22
N GLN A 45 -4.42 -3.53 9.23
CA GLN A 45 -4.93 -2.88 8.02
C GLN A 45 -3.79 -2.36 7.13
N VAL A 46 -2.74 -1.78 7.73
CA VAL A 46 -1.54 -1.35 7.01
C VAL A 46 -0.89 -2.52 6.28
N GLN A 47 -0.77 -3.68 6.95
CA GLN A 47 -0.21 -4.88 6.33
C GLN A 47 -1.00 -5.31 5.08
N LYS A 48 -2.34 -5.33 5.17
CA LYS A 48 -3.21 -5.67 4.01
C LYS A 48 -3.08 -4.67 2.87
N LEU A 49 -2.91 -3.38 3.16
CA LEU A 49 -2.67 -2.35 2.14
C LEU A 49 -1.34 -2.56 1.43
N LEU A 50 -0.28 -2.88 2.16
CA LEU A 50 1.03 -3.17 1.59
C LEU A 50 1.01 -4.45 0.74
N GLU A 51 0.31 -5.50 1.17
CA GLU A 51 0.09 -6.71 0.37
C GLU A 51 -0.61 -6.39 -0.96
N ALA A 52 -1.65 -5.55 -0.93
CA ALA A 52 -2.35 -5.10 -2.13
C ALA A 52 -1.44 -4.30 -3.08
N ALA A 53 -0.59 -3.41 -2.53
CA ALA A 53 0.39 -2.65 -3.31
C ALA A 53 1.42 -3.57 -4.00
N ILE A 54 1.88 -4.62 -3.30
CA ILE A 54 2.79 -5.61 -3.87
C ILE A 54 2.11 -6.39 -4.99
N ALA A 55 0.88 -6.87 -4.78
CA ALA A 55 0.10 -7.57 -5.81
C ALA A 55 -0.12 -6.70 -7.06
N LEU A 56 -0.40 -5.41 -6.89
CA LEU A 56 -0.51 -4.44 -7.99
C LEU A 56 0.80 -4.29 -8.77
N ARG A 57 1.95 -4.22 -8.08
CA ARG A 57 3.27 -4.18 -8.74
C ARG A 57 3.54 -5.44 -9.54
N ILE A 58 3.23 -6.62 -8.99
CA ILE A 58 3.43 -7.90 -9.68
C ILE A 58 2.54 -7.96 -10.93
N ALA A 59 1.26 -7.61 -10.81
CA ALA A 59 0.34 -7.58 -11.96
C ALA A 59 0.77 -6.59 -13.05
N ALA A 60 1.36 -5.45 -12.67
CA ALA A 60 1.94 -4.50 -13.63
C ALA A 60 3.20 -5.05 -14.32
N ALA A 61 4.04 -5.78 -13.60
CA ALA A 61 5.25 -6.39 -14.14
C ALA A 61 4.91 -7.55 -15.10
N GLU A 62 3.97 -8.42 -14.75
CA GLU A 62 3.50 -9.52 -15.62
C GLU A 62 2.92 -9.01 -16.94
N ARG A 63 2.15 -7.92 -16.91
CA ARG A 63 1.62 -7.29 -18.14
C ARG A 63 2.69 -6.69 -19.05
N SER A 64 3.89 -6.40 -18.52
CA SER A 64 5.02 -5.92 -19.32
C SER A 64 5.86 -7.05 -19.93
N CYS A 65 5.76 -8.27 -19.40
CA CYS A 65 6.47 -9.46 -19.85
C CYS A 65 5.56 -10.40 -20.66
N GLY A 66 4.72 -9.83 -21.53
CA GLY A 66 3.97 -10.59 -22.52
C GLY A 66 4.94 -11.23 -23.53
N ILE A 67 5.36 -12.45 -23.24
CA ILE A 67 5.98 -13.36 -24.21
C ILE A 67 4.88 -13.64 -25.25
N GLY A 68 5.05 -13.05 -26.44
CA GLY A 68 4.32 -13.43 -27.64
C GLY A 68 4.86 -14.73 -28.24
#